data_AF-A0A2N5RZZ8-F1
#
_entry.id   AF-A0A2N5RZZ8-F1
#
_cell.length_a   1.000
_cell.length_b   1.000
_cell.length_c   1.000
_cell.angle_alpha   90.00
_cell.angle_beta   90.00
_cell.angle_gamma   90.00
#
_symmetry.space_group_name_H-M   'P 1'
#
loop_
_entity.id
_entity.type
_entity.pdbx_description
1 polymer ?
#
loop_
_entity_poly.entity_id
_entity_poly.type
_entity_poly.pdbx_seq_one_letter_code
_entity_poly.pdbx_strand_id
1 'polypeptide(L)'
;MKIIKNPTLMFDSNNFTAFLKQYEREARVFELDEYAMAMQIGRFVKTEELKQELEAMDGYDDAQWDILRPAMMELWGERDNTILHTQQDLIDLSGKLAKKGGLATVQEYKTYLGKFSAILMYLIKNEQLRAREDASYQFLTALSPTSQKNIKQAFVTQQQLPKGPDGSSKPPKWEHVIAAAEAEVQVEEPGFSNISGFAESNQVLKKALDVQKGDGKQREKMLDKIPNQAALQKKIVDMEKEIASLKNQRANNAPVNYQQQSNNSTNEFSRGNPKPGAKLVPTGPRICYYCHREGHGTFVCPEAIKDEQQRLVRRVGNDWFLPSGQQIPWNPNRPI
;
A
#
# COMPACT_ATOMS: atom_id res chain seq x y z
N MET A 1 25.00 -10.37 -57.00
CA MET A 1 24.67 -10.21 -55.56
C MET A 1 23.35 -9.46 -55.43
N LYS A 2 22.37 -10.00 -54.69
CA LYS A 2 21.15 -9.26 -54.34
C LYS A 2 21.47 -8.24 -53.25
N ILE A 3 20.72 -7.13 -53.18
CA ILE A 3 21.02 -6.03 -52.25
C ILE A 3 19.81 -5.76 -51.35
N ILE A 4 20.01 -5.77 -50.02
CA ILE A 4 18.99 -5.37 -49.06
C ILE A 4 18.73 -3.86 -49.22
N LYS A 5 17.46 -3.46 -49.30
CA LYS A 5 17.03 -2.06 -49.47
C LYS A 5 16.03 -1.66 -48.38
N ASN A 6 16.45 -1.79 -47.12
CA ASN A 6 15.67 -1.33 -45.97
C ASN A 6 16.31 -0.05 -45.38
N PRO A 7 15.77 1.15 -45.64
CA PRO A 7 16.35 2.40 -45.14
C PRO A 7 16.13 2.63 -43.63
N THR A 8 15.28 1.82 -42.97
CA THR A 8 15.09 1.89 -41.51
C THR A 8 16.00 0.96 -40.73
N LEU A 9 16.69 0.04 -41.40
CA LEU A 9 17.65 -0.88 -40.81
C LEU A 9 19.00 -0.18 -40.67
N MET A 10 19.18 0.63 -39.63
CA MET A 10 20.41 1.42 -39.46
C MET A 10 20.92 1.37 -38.02
N PHE A 11 22.13 0.86 -37.83
CA PHE A 11 22.83 0.77 -36.54
C PHE A 11 23.49 2.10 -36.13
N ASP A 12 23.29 2.48 -34.87
CA ASP A 12 23.75 3.76 -34.31
C ASP A 12 24.41 3.62 -32.92
N SER A 13 25.22 2.56 -32.76
CA SER A 13 25.89 2.16 -31.51
C SER A 13 24.96 1.50 -30.47
N ASN A 14 23.65 1.63 -30.61
CA ASN A 14 22.68 1.11 -29.63
C ASN A 14 21.95 -0.14 -30.13
N ASN A 15 21.73 -1.12 -29.25
CA ASN A 15 20.90 -2.30 -29.49
C ASN A 15 21.31 -3.09 -30.76
N PHE A 16 22.62 -3.30 -30.91
CA PHE A 16 23.27 -4.11 -31.91
C PHE A 16 22.65 -5.51 -32.06
N THR A 17 22.34 -6.24 -30.97
CA THR A 17 21.68 -7.56 -31.07
C THR A 17 20.34 -7.47 -31.81
N ALA A 18 19.53 -6.43 -31.57
CA ALA A 18 18.26 -6.27 -32.30
C ALA A 18 18.48 -5.88 -33.76
N PHE A 19 19.45 -5.00 -34.02
CA PHE A 19 19.87 -4.63 -35.38
C PHE A 19 20.34 -5.86 -36.17
N LEU A 20 21.32 -6.60 -35.65
CA LEU A 20 21.92 -7.78 -36.29
C LEU A 20 20.84 -8.85 -36.56
N LYS A 21 19.95 -9.08 -35.60
CA LYS A 21 18.83 -10.02 -35.76
C LYS A 21 17.83 -9.59 -36.84
N GLN A 22 17.60 -8.29 -37.03
CA GLN A 22 16.77 -7.80 -38.13
C GLN A 22 17.53 -7.90 -39.46
N TYR A 23 18.82 -7.59 -39.47
CA TYR A 23 19.69 -7.73 -40.64
C TYR A 23 19.75 -9.18 -41.14
N GLU A 24 19.98 -10.16 -40.26
CA GLU A 24 19.94 -11.59 -40.58
C GLU A 24 18.57 -12.04 -41.13
N ARG A 25 17.47 -11.42 -40.70
CA ARG A 25 16.12 -11.73 -41.21
C ARG A 25 15.92 -11.20 -42.62
N GLU A 26 16.33 -9.96 -42.89
CA GLU A 26 16.30 -9.37 -44.23
C GLU A 26 17.21 -10.17 -45.17
N ALA A 27 18.42 -10.53 -44.73
CA ALA A 27 19.34 -11.37 -45.50
C ALA A 27 18.70 -12.71 -45.92
N ARG A 28 17.94 -13.37 -45.02
CA ARG A 28 17.17 -14.58 -45.37
C ARG A 28 16.03 -14.32 -46.35
N VAL A 29 15.28 -13.22 -46.21
CA VAL A 29 14.19 -12.84 -47.13
C VAL A 29 14.74 -12.54 -48.53
N PHE A 30 15.92 -11.92 -48.61
CA PHE A 30 16.62 -11.68 -49.87
C PHE A 30 17.45 -12.89 -50.34
N GLU A 31 17.49 -14.00 -49.60
CA GLU A 31 18.33 -15.20 -49.86
C GLU A 31 19.79 -14.82 -50.17
N LEU A 32 20.41 -14.05 -49.26
CA LEU A 32 21.84 -13.76 -49.29
C LEU A 32 22.64 -14.96 -48.75
N ASP A 33 23.81 -15.19 -49.34
CA ASP A 33 24.87 -15.99 -48.74
C ASP A 33 25.67 -15.15 -47.73
N GLU A 34 26.49 -15.84 -46.92
CA GLU A 34 27.29 -15.24 -45.85
C GLU A 34 28.30 -14.20 -46.37
N TYR A 35 28.92 -14.45 -47.53
CA TYR A 35 29.78 -13.49 -48.21
C TYR A 35 29.03 -12.20 -48.58
N ALA A 36 27.85 -12.31 -49.18
CA ALA A 36 26.99 -11.18 -49.52
C ALA A 36 26.46 -10.44 -48.29
N MET A 37 26.42 -11.09 -47.11
CA MET A 37 26.08 -10.44 -45.84
C MET A 37 27.25 -9.58 -45.34
N ALA A 38 28.46 -10.14 -45.22
CA ALA A 38 29.64 -9.39 -44.80
C ALA A 38 29.90 -8.17 -45.73
N MET A 39 29.81 -8.36 -47.06
CA MET A 39 29.93 -7.29 -48.06
C MET A 39 28.87 -6.17 -47.97
N GLN A 40 27.81 -6.33 -47.18
CA GLN A 40 26.69 -5.38 -47.12
C GLN A 40 26.47 -4.75 -45.75
N ILE A 41 26.93 -5.35 -44.65
CA ILE A 41 26.57 -4.88 -43.30
C ILE A 41 27.05 -3.45 -43.01
N GLY A 42 28.24 -3.06 -43.51
CA GLY A 42 28.76 -1.69 -43.38
C GLY A 42 27.89 -0.59 -43.99
N ARG A 43 27.01 -0.92 -44.94
CA ARG A 43 26.03 0.04 -45.52
C ARG A 43 24.96 0.47 -44.54
N PHE A 44 24.75 -0.31 -43.50
CA PHE A 44 23.70 -0.12 -42.50
C PHE A 44 24.24 0.48 -41.19
N VAL A 45 25.49 0.98 -41.20
CA VAL A 45 26.12 1.68 -40.06
C VAL A 45 25.98 3.20 -40.26
N LYS A 46 25.43 3.92 -39.27
CA LYS A 46 25.12 5.36 -39.41
C LYS A 46 26.32 6.29 -39.35
N THR A 47 27.25 6.06 -38.41
CA THR A 47 28.34 7.01 -38.12
C THR A 47 29.67 6.51 -38.69
N GLU A 48 30.62 7.42 -38.88
CA GLU A 48 31.91 7.07 -39.49
C GLU A 48 32.81 6.33 -38.50
N GLU A 49 32.71 6.64 -37.21
CA GLU A 49 33.43 5.99 -36.12
C GLU A 49 33.06 4.50 -36.03
N LEU A 50 31.77 4.18 -36.15
CA LEU A 50 31.29 2.79 -36.17
C LEU A 50 31.71 2.04 -37.45
N LYS A 51 31.90 2.74 -38.58
CA LYS A 51 32.46 2.09 -39.78
C LYS A 51 33.93 1.78 -39.61
N GLN A 52 34.70 2.72 -39.05
CA GLN A 52 36.12 2.50 -38.74
C GLN A 52 36.31 1.36 -37.73
N GLU A 53 35.44 1.26 -36.71
CA GLU A 53 35.41 0.10 -35.81
C GLU A 53 35.11 -1.20 -36.55
N LEU A 54 34.14 -1.21 -37.48
CA LEU A 54 33.76 -2.39 -38.27
C LEU A 54 34.85 -2.82 -39.27
N GLU A 55 35.46 -1.87 -39.96
CA GLU A 55 36.55 -2.06 -40.92
C GLU A 55 37.81 -2.61 -40.23
N ALA A 56 37.99 -2.33 -38.94
CA ALA A 56 39.07 -2.87 -38.13
C ALA A 56 38.78 -4.26 -37.51
N MET A 57 37.62 -4.87 -37.79
CA MET A 57 37.28 -6.21 -37.25
C MET A 57 37.82 -7.34 -38.12
N ASP A 58 38.27 -8.41 -37.46
CA ASP A 58 38.68 -9.65 -38.11
C ASP A 58 37.57 -10.18 -39.04
N GLY A 59 37.94 -10.52 -40.27
CA GLY A 59 37.03 -11.02 -41.29
C GLY A 59 36.23 -9.96 -42.05
N TYR A 60 36.39 -8.65 -41.79
CA TYR A 60 35.72 -7.62 -42.60
C TYR A 60 36.27 -7.53 -44.03
N ASP A 61 37.58 -7.31 -44.19
CA ASP A 61 38.23 -7.11 -45.49
C ASP A 61 38.06 -8.32 -46.44
N ASP A 62 38.17 -9.54 -45.89
CA ASP A 62 37.99 -10.80 -46.62
C ASP A 62 36.51 -11.23 -46.72
N ALA A 63 35.57 -10.45 -46.17
CA ALA A 63 34.14 -10.72 -46.12
C ALA A 63 33.76 -12.10 -45.51
N GLN A 64 34.49 -12.51 -44.47
CA GLN A 64 34.29 -13.75 -43.72
C GLN A 64 33.27 -13.54 -42.59
N TRP A 65 31.99 -13.72 -42.92
CA TRP A 65 30.88 -13.53 -41.97
C TRP A 65 30.97 -14.39 -40.71
N ASP A 66 31.53 -15.59 -40.83
CA ASP A 66 31.73 -16.54 -39.72
C ASP A 66 32.73 -16.04 -38.67
N ILE A 67 33.65 -15.13 -39.05
CA ILE A 67 34.60 -14.46 -38.17
C ILE A 67 34.08 -13.07 -37.76
N LEU A 68 33.59 -12.30 -38.73
CA LEU A 68 33.11 -10.93 -38.54
C LEU A 68 31.90 -10.86 -37.59
N ARG A 69 30.97 -11.82 -37.68
CA ARG A 69 29.76 -11.85 -36.85
C ARG A 69 30.08 -12.04 -35.35
N PRO A 70 30.93 -13.00 -34.94
CA PRO A 70 31.49 -13.05 -33.59
C PRO A 70 32.17 -11.74 -33.17
N ALA A 71 33.06 -11.17 -34.00
CA ALA A 71 33.80 -9.95 -33.65
C ALA A 71 32.87 -8.74 -33.37
N MET A 72 31.85 -8.53 -34.22
CA MET A 72 30.82 -7.51 -33.97
C MET A 72 30.02 -7.81 -32.68
N MET A 73 29.68 -9.07 -32.41
CA MET A 73 28.97 -9.46 -31.19
C MET A 73 29.80 -9.28 -29.93
N GLU A 74 31.12 -9.43 -29.99
CA GLU A 74 32.03 -9.17 -28.88
C GLU A 74 32.14 -7.66 -28.62
N LEU A 75 32.53 -6.86 -29.63
CA LEU A 75 32.77 -5.43 -29.44
C LEU A 75 31.49 -4.59 -29.22
N TRP A 76 30.39 -4.95 -29.88
CA TRP A 76 29.14 -4.18 -29.87
C TRP A 76 27.99 -4.89 -29.17
N GLY A 77 28.00 -6.22 -29.05
CA GLY A 77 27.02 -6.94 -28.22
C GLY A 77 27.21 -6.64 -26.73
N GLU A 78 28.43 -6.38 -26.26
CA GLU A 78 28.63 -5.84 -24.89
C GLU A 78 28.06 -4.41 -24.73
N ARG A 79 27.99 -3.64 -25.82
CA ARG A 79 27.37 -2.31 -25.85
C ARG A 79 25.83 -2.36 -25.93
N ASP A 80 25.22 -3.54 -26.10
CA ASP A 80 23.76 -3.71 -25.92
C ASP A 80 23.28 -3.42 -24.50
N ASN A 81 24.22 -3.33 -23.56
CA ASN A 81 24.01 -2.76 -22.23
C ASN A 81 23.71 -1.25 -22.24
N THR A 82 23.58 -0.58 -23.40
CA THR A 82 22.90 0.71 -23.50
C THR A 82 21.47 0.55 -22.99
N ILE A 83 21.25 1.02 -21.76
CA ILE A 83 20.03 0.82 -21.00
C ILE A 83 18.86 1.54 -21.69
N LEU A 84 18.10 0.80 -22.51
CA LEU A 84 16.92 1.33 -23.23
C LEU A 84 15.86 1.86 -22.26
N HIS A 85 15.71 1.17 -21.13
CA HIS A 85 14.92 1.64 -20.01
C HIS A 85 15.61 1.30 -18.69
N THR A 86 15.67 2.29 -17.81
CA THR A 86 16.15 2.24 -16.44
C THR A 86 14.98 2.11 -15.47
N GLN A 87 15.26 1.87 -14.18
CA GLN A 87 14.24 2.02 -13.14
C GLN A 87 13.69 3.46 -13.05
N GLN A 88 14.48 4.48 -13.46
CA GLN A 88 14.05 5.87 -13.49
C GLN A 88 12.93 6.10 -14.52
N ASP A 89 12.92 5.38 -15.65
CA ASP A 89 11.85 5.49 -16.65
C ASP A 89 10.47 5.09 -16.10
N LEU A 90 10.41 4.11 -15.19
CA LEU A 90 9.18 3.77 -14.47
C LEU A 90 8.74 4.90 -13.52
N ILE A 91 9.70 5.54 -12.85
CA ILE A 91 9.47 6.66 -11.93
C ILE A 91 8.96 7.89 -12.70
N ASP A 92 9.58 8.22 -13.83
CA ASP A 92 9.24 9.38 -14.64
C ASP A 92 7.91 9.20 -15.38
N LEU A 93 7.65 8.01 -15.94
CA LEU A 93 6.39 7.69 -16.62
C LEU A 93 5.19 7.83 -15.66
N SER A 94 5.33 7.31 -14.45
CA SER A 94 4.27 7.36 -13.43
C SER A 94 4.15 8.72 -12.76
N GLY A 95 5.28 9.36 -12.41
CA GLY A 95 5.34 10.70 -11.85
C GLY A 95 4.80 11.78 -12.79
N LYS A 96 4.95 11.63 -14.11
CA LYS A 96 4.34 12.52 -15.11
C LYS A 96 2.81 12.49 -15.07
N LEU A 97 2.22 11.31 -14.84
CA LEU A 97 0.76 11.15 -14.70
C LEU A 97 0.27 11.65 -13.33
N ALA A 98 1.00 11.35 -12.25
CA ALA A 98 0.73 11.88 -10.92
C ALA A 98 0.65 13.43 -10.92
N LYS A 99 1.59 14.10 -11.60
CA LYS A 99 1.61 15.57 -11.78
C LYS A 99 0.41 16.11 -12.58
N LYS A 100 -0.24 15.29 -13.41
CA LYS A 100 -1.48 15.64 -14.13
C LYS A 100 -2.74 15.50 -13.26
N GLY A 101 -2.61 14.98 -12.04
CA GLY A 101 -3.73 14.62 -11.14
C GLY A 101 -4.04 13.12 -11.09
N GLY A 102 -3.33 12.31 -11.87
CA GLY A 102 -3.54 10.88 -12.02
C GLY A 102 -4.09 10.49 -13.40
N LEU A 103 -4.42 9.20 -13.55
CA LEU A 103 -5.15 8.64 -14.69
C LEU A 103 -6.64 9.00 -14.60
N ALA A 104 -7.21 9.60 -15.65
CA ALA A 104 -8.60 10.10 -15.64
C ALA A 104 -9.58 9.30 -16.50
N THR A 105 -9.10 8.36 -17.32
CA THR A 105 -9.93 7.54 -18.22
C THR A 105 -9.38 6.11 -18.36
N VAL A 106 -10.25 5.18 -18.75
CA VAL A 106 -9.87 3.78 -19.04
C VAL A 106 -8.86 3.72 -20.20
N GLN A 107 -8.95 4.63 -21.17
CA GLN A 107 -8.01 4.67 -22.30
C GLN A 107 -6.62 5.18 -21.90
N GLU A 108 -6.52 6.16 -21.01
CA GLU A 108 -5.24 6.57 -20.41
C GLU A 108 -4.63 5.42 -19.61
N TYR A 109 -5.44 4.72 -18.79
CA TYR A 109 -4.99 3.56 -18.03
C TYR A 109 -4.44 2.44 -18.92
N LYS A 110 -5.16 2.05 -19.98
CA LYS A 110 -4.68 1.02 -20.94
C LYS A 110 -3.37 1.44 -21.62
N THR A 111 -3.26 2.71 -22.01
CA THR A 111 -2.05 3.27 -22.62
C THR A 111 -0.87 3.27 -21.65
N TYR A 112 -1.11 3.61 -20.38
CA TYR A 112 -0.12 3.59 -19.32
C TYR A 112 0.33 2.16 -18.98
N LEU A 113 -0.61 1.24 -18.78
CA LEU A 113 -0.34 -0.17 -18.49
C LEU A 113 0.53 -0.82 -19.57
N GLY A 114 0.24 -0.56 -20.86
CA GLY A 114 1.05 -1.04 -21.98
C GLY A 114 2.49 -0.53 -21.93
N LYS A 115 2.69 0.78 -21.75
CA LYS A 115 4.02 1.40 -21.68
C LYS A 115 4.82 0.94 -20.46
N PHE A 116 4.19 0.95 -19.28
CA PHE A 116 4.82 0.52 -18.04
C PHE A 116 5.19 -0.96 -18.08
N SER A 117 4.32 -1.82 -18.63
CA SER A 117 4.60 -3.25 -18.79
C SER A 117 5.76 -3.52 -19.76
N ALA A 118 5.87 -2.76 -20.85
CA ALA A 118 6.99 -2.87 -21.79
C ALA A 118 8.34 -2.55 -21.10
N ILE A 119 8.39 -1.45 -20.34
CA ILE A 119 9.57 -1.06 -19.56
C ILE A 119 9.88 -2.12 -18.49
N LEU A 120 8.89 -2.54 -17.71
CA LEU A 120 9.05 -3.53 -16.64
C LEU A 120 9.56 -4.88 -17.18
N MET A 121 9.04 -5.33 -18.32
CA MET A 121 9.51 -6.55 -18.98
C MET A 121 10.95 -6.43 -19.49
N TYR A 122 11.37 -5.26 -19.99
CA TYR A 122 12.78 -5.00 -20.32
C TYR A 122 13.65 -5.06 -19.05
N LEU A 123 13.28 -4.38 -17.98
CA LEU A 123 14.06 -4.36 -16.73
C LEU A 123 14.26 -5.75 -16.13
N ILE A 124 13.22 -6.59 -16.11
CA ILE A 124 13.31 -7.97 -15.62
C ILE A 124 14.17 -8.83 -16.55
N LYS A 125 14.02 -8.68 -17.88
CA LYS A 125 14.80 -9.48 -18.85
C LYS A 125 16.31 -9.17 -18.78
N ASN A 126 16.68 -7.94 -18.44
CA ASN A 126 18.07 -7.52 -18.26
C ASN A 126 18.51 -7.54 -16.78
N GLU A 127 17.84 -8.34 -15.93
CA GLU A 127 18.15 -8.59 -14.51
C GLU A 127 18.20 -7.34 -13.59
N GLN A 128 17.73 -6.18 -14.07
CA GLN A 128 17.68 -4.93 -13.29
C GLN A 128 16.57 -4.95 -12.23
N LEU A 129 15.54 -5.78 -12.40
CA LEU A 129 14.50 -6.07 -11.41
C LEU A 129 14.31 -7.58 -11.28
N ARG A 130 14.05 -8.06 -10.06
CA ARG A 130 13.94 -9.50 -9.77
C ARG A 130 12.53 -10.03 -10.03
N ALA A 131 11.52 -9.20 -9.82
CA ALA A 131 10.12 -9.56 -9.99
C ALA A 131 9.28 -8.35 -10.48
N ARG A 132 8.07 -8.63 -10.98
CA ARG A 132 7.12 -7.55 -11.34
C ARG A 132 6.63 -6.80 -10.10
N GLU A 133 6.56 -7.51 -8.99
CA GLU A 133 6.23 -7.05 -7.64
C GLU A 133 7.12 -5.88 -7.19
N ASP A 134 8.38 -5.83 -7.62
CA ASP A 134 9.32 -4.76 -7.27
C ASP A 134 8.85 -3.38 -7.80
N ALA A 135 8.07 -3.38 -8.88
CA ALA A 135 7.49 -2.18 -9.48
C ALA A 135 6.02 -1.91 -9.07
N SER A 136 5.38 -2.80 -8.30
CA SER A 136 3.96 -2.71 -7.91
C SER A 136 3.58 -1.36 -7.29
N TYR A 137 4.38 -0.84 -6.35
CA TYR A 137 4.09 0.45 -5.75
C TYR A 137 4.36 1.62 -6.70
N GLN A 138 5.36 1.52 -7.58
CA GLN A 138 5.65 2.56 -8.56
C GLN A 138 4.52 2.70 -9.57
N PHE A 139 3.93 1.58 -10.01
CA PHE A 139 2.76 1.56 -10.89
C PHE A 139 1.59 2.35 -10.30
N LEU A 140 1.31 2.12 -9.00
CA LEU A 140 0.20 2.80 -8.32
C LEU A 140 0.40 4.31 -8.19
N THR A 141 1.63 4.84 -8.27
CA THR A 141 1.84 6.29 -8.15
C THR A 141 1.20 7.11 -9.28
N ALA A 142 0.93 6.49 -10.44
CA ALA A 142 0.26 7.14 -11.57
C ALA A 142 -1.25 7.38 -11.37
N LEU A 143 -1.87 6.73 -10.39
CA LEU A 143 -3.31 6.87 -10.09
C LEU A 143 -3.58 8.12 -9.24
N SER A 144 -4.84 8.56 -9.19
CA SER A 144 -5.26 9.66 -8.32
C SER A 144 -4.94 9.34 -6.84
N PRO A 145 -4.66 10.34 -5.98
CA PRO A 145 -4.40 10.10 -4.56
C PRO A 145 -5.55 9.38 -3.83
N THR A 146 -6.78 9.55 -4.32
CA THR A 146 -7.98 8.85 -3.84
C THR A 146 -7.93 7.38 -4.21
N SER A 147 -7.83 7.04 -5.50
CA SER A 147 -7.63 5.67 -5.99
C SER A 147 -6.48 4.95 -5.28
N GLN A 148 -5.32 5.61 -5.13
CA GLN A 148 -4.17 5.05 -4.41
C GLN A 148 -4.49 4.68 -2.95
N LYS A 149 -5.28 5.49 -2.25
CA LYS A 149 -5.70 5.23 -0.87
C LYS A 149 -6.69 4.08 -0.81
N ASN A 150 -7.67 4.05 -1.71
CA ASN A 150 -8.69 3.01 -1.81
C ASN A 150 -8.03 1.63 -2.04
N ILE A 151 -7.13 1.54 -3.03
CA ILE A 151 -6.39 0.31 -3.36
C ILE A 151 -5.52 -0.17 -2.18
N LYS A 152 -4.77 0.74 -1.54
CA LYS A 152 -3.97 0.41 -0.34
C LYS A 152 -4.85 -0.14 0.79
N GLN A 153 -6.03 0.44 1.00
CA GLN A 153 -6.99 -0.05 1.99
C GLN A 153 -7.58 -1.41 1.60
N ALA A 154 -7.91 -1.62 0.32
CA ALA A 154 -8.40 -2.89 -0.20
C ALA A 154 -7.39 -4.04 0.03
N PHE A 155 -6.10 -3.83 -0.24
CA PHE A 155 -5.07 -4.85 0.01
C PHE A 155 -4.94 -5.24 1.49
N VAL A 156 -5.10 -4.28 2.41
CA VAL A 156 -5.09 -4.54 3.86
C VAL A 156 -6.34 -5.33 4.26
N THR A 157 -7.53 -4.91 3.83
CA THR A 157 -8.79 -5.59 4.15
C THR A 157 -8.87 -7.00 3.57
N GLN A 158 -8.37 -7.21 2.35
CA GLN A 158 -8.38 -8.51 1.65
C GLN A 158 -7.16 -9.39 1.97
N GLN A 159 -6.27 -8.94 2.88
CA GLN A 159 -5.02 -9.63 3.26
C GLN A 159 -4.10 -10.00 2.08
N GLN A 160 -4.11 -9.19 1.02
CA GLN A 160 -3.37 -9.45 -0.22
C GLN A 160 -1.91 -8.96 -0.19
N LEU A 161 -1.44 -8.45 0.95
CA LEU A 161 -0.04 -8.09 1.19
C LEU A 161 0.73 -9.33 1.70
N PRO A 162 1.64 -9.92 0.90
CA PRO A 162 2.42 -11.06 1.34
C PRO A 162 3.39 -10.65 2.45
N LYS A 163 3.72 -11.56 3.36
CA LYS A 163 4.72 -11.32 4.41
C LYS A 163 6.04 -12.02 4.10
N GLY A 164 7.15 -11.41 4.49
CA GLY A 164 8.46 -12.03 4.52
C GLY A 164 8.61 -13.03 5.67
N PRO A 165 9.65 -13.90 5.65
CA PRO A 165 9.94 -14.84 6.75
C PRO A 165 10.20 -14.14 8.09
N ASP A 166 10.66 -12.89 8.02
CA ASP A 166 10.93 -11.95 9.10
C ASP A 166 9.68 -11.15 9.56
N GLY A 167 8.52 -11.38 8.92
CA GLY A 167 7.30 -10.61 9.15
C GLY A 167 7.22 -9.27 8.42
N SER A 168 8.22 -8.91 7.59
CA SER A 168 8.19 -7.70 6.75
C SER A 168 7.01 -7.73 5.76
N SER A 169 6.48 -6.57 5.37
CA SER A 169 5.48 -6.49 4.30
C SER A 169 6.18 -6.50 2.94
N LYS A 170 5.90 -7.50 2.12
CA LYS A 170 6.32 -7.51 0.71
C LYS A 170 5.36 -6.64 -0.13
N PRO A 171 5.76 -6.25 -1.35
CA PRO A 171 4.84 -5.63 -2.29
C PRO A 171 3.65 -6.55 -2.62
N PRO A 172 2.46 -5.99 -2.95
CA PRO A 172 1.35 -6.78 -3.47
C PRO A 172 1.71 -7.43 -4.82
N LYS A 173 1.15 -8.62 -5.06
CA LYS A 173 1.29 -9.34 -6.34
C LYS A 173 0.87 -8.46 -7.52
N TRP A 174 1.61 -8.52 -8.61
CA TRP A 174 1.36 -7.70 -9.80
C TRP A 174 -0.07 -7.84 -10.35
N GLU A 175 -0.60 -9.07 -10.36
CA GLU A 175 -1.97 -9.38 -10.80
C GLU A 175 -3.06 -8.68 -9.97
N HIS A 176 -2.86 -8.59 -8.64
CA HIS A 176 -3.80 -7.88 -7.77
C HIS A 176 -3.70 -6.36 -7.96
N VAL A 177 -2.51 -5.85 -8.28
CA VAL A 177 -2.26 -4.42 -8.56
C VAL A 177 -2.98 -3.96 -9.82
N ILE A 178 -2.84 -4.69 -10.92
CA ILE A 178 -3.54 -4.33 -12.18
C ILE A 178 -5.06 -4.44 -12.02
N ALA A 179 -5.58 -5.47 -11.35
CA ALA A 179 -7.01 -5.65 -11.15
C ALA A 179 -7.63 -4.55 -10.27
N ALA A 180 -6.97 -4.19 -9.16
CA ALA A 180 -7.44 -3.14 -8.28
C ALA A 180 -7.34 -1.74 -8.93
N ALA A 181 -6.29 -1.48 -9.71
CA ALA A 181 -6.13 -0.23 -10.45
C ALA A 181 -7.16 -0.07 -11.57
N GLU A 182 -7.46 -1.13 -12.32
CA GLU A 182 -8.50 -1.10 -13.36
C GLU A 182 -9.88 -0.85 -12.76
N ALA A 183 -10.20 -1.47 -11.62
CA ALA A 183 -11.48 -1.28 -10.94
C ALA A 183 -11.69 0.18 -10.48
N GLU A 184 -10.70 0.84 -9.86
CA GLU A 184 -10.83 2.25 -9.47
C GLU A 184 -10.96 3.18 -10.68
N VAL A 185 -10.19 2.96 -11.77
CA VAL A 185 -10.27 3.82 -12.96
C VAL A 185 -11.63 3.70 -13.66
N GLN A 186 -12.25 2.51 -13.67
CA GLN A 186 -13.62 2.34 -14.17
C GLN A 186 -14.67 3.08 -13.31
N VAL A 187 -14.41 3.25 -12.01
CA VAL A 187 -15.29 3.98 -11.08
C VAL A 187 -15.09 5.50 -11.16
N GLU A 188 -13.88 6.00 -11.42
CA GLU A 188 -13.58 7.44 -11.55
C GLU A 188 -13.90 8.02 -12.96
N GLU A 189 -14.23 7.20 -13.98
CA GLU A 189 -14.45 7.68 -15.35
C GLU A 189 -15.74 8.55 -15.48
N PRO A 190 -15.67 9.79 -16.01
CA PRO A 190 -16.76 10.79 -15.94
C PRO A 190 -18.00 10.51 -16.80
N GLY A 191 -18.12 9.31 -17.39
CA GLY A 191 -19.35 8.81 -18.01
C GLY A 191 -20.08 7.75 -17.18
N PHE A 192 -19.45 7.18 -16.13
CA PHE A 192 -19.98 6.05 -15.37
C PHE A 192 -20.91 6.46 -14.20
N SER A 193 -21.30 7.73 -14.11
CA SER A 193 -22.06 8.30 -13.00
C SER A 193 -23.54 7.85 -12.90
N ASN A 194 -23.97 6.84 -13.69
CA ASN A 194 -25.33 6.30 -13.68
C ASN A 194 -25.40 4.86 -13.10
N ILE A 195 -25.33 4.78 -11.78
CA ILE A 195 -26.09 3.86 -10.89
C ILE A 195 -26.18 2.37 -11.29
N SER A 196 -25.37 1.51 -10.63
CA SER A 196 -25.85 0.23 -10.05
C SER A 196 -24.92 -0.31 -8.95
N GLY A 197 -23.59 -0.26 -9.19
CA GLY A 197 -22.59 -1.01 -8.43
C GLY A 197 -22.52 -0.69 -6.93
N PHE A 198 -22.90 0.52 -6.49
CA PHE A 198 -22.96 0.86 -5.06
C PHE A 198 -24.15 0.19 -4.35
N ALA A 199 -25.27 -0.03 -5.04
CA ALA A 199 -26.41 -0.77 -4.49
C ALA A 199 -26.11 -2.28 -4.43
N GLU A 200 -25.50 -2.83 -5.49
CA GLU A 200 -25.12 -4.24 -5.55
C GLU A 200 -24.02 -4.58 -4.54
N SER A 201 -22.96 -3.75 -4.43
CA SER A 201 -21.89 -3.96 -3.44
C SER A 201 -22.42 -3.90 -2.00
N ASN A 202 -23.35 -2.99 -1.71
CA ASN A 202 -24.03 -2.95 -0.41
C ASN A 202 -24.96 -4.15 -0.20
N GLN A 203 -25.64 -4.68 -1.23
CA GLN A 203 -26.40 -5.92 -1.12
C GLN A 203 -25.52 -7.15 -0.89
N VAL A 204 -24.37 -7.25 -1.57
CA VAL A 204 -23.40 -8.33 -1.40
C VAL A 204 -22.80 -8.29 0.01
N LEU A 205 -22.42 -7.10 0.51
CA LEU A 205 -21.96 -6.93 1.88
C LEU A 205 -23.04 -7.31 2.90
N LYS A 206 -24.30 -6.94 2.64
CA LYS A 206 -25.44 -7.27 3.52
C LYS A 206 -25.73 -8.77 3.54
N LYS A 207 -25.73 -9.44 2.37
CA LYS A 207 -25.81 -10.90 2.25
C LYS A 207 -24.65 -11.60 2.96
N ALA A 208 -23.42 -11.11 2.82
CA ALA A 208 -22.24 -11.66 3.51
C ALA A 208 -22.34 -11.51 5.05
N LEU A 209 -22.82 -10.36 5.54
CA LEU A 209 -23.08 -10.12 6.96
C LEU A 209 -24.22 -10.99 7.52
N ASP A 210 -25.27 -11.24 6.74
CA ASP A 210 -26.37 -12.10 7.15
C ASP A 210 -25.99 -13.60 7.09
N VAL A 211 -25.12 -14.02 6.17
CA VAL A 211 -24.47 -15.35 6.19
C VAL A 211 -23.55 -15.51 7.41
N GLN A 212 -22.78 -14.48 7.78
CA GLN A 212 -21.95 -14.51 8.99
C GLN A 212 -22.74 -14.47 10.31
N LYS A 213 -24.00 -14.01 10.32
CA LYS A 213 -24.86 -14.07 11.52
C LYS A 213 -25.34 -15.48 11.86
N GLY A 214 -25.39 -16.39 10.89
CA GLY A 214 -25.96 -17.73 11.04
C GLY A 214 -27.47 -17.75 11.30
N ASP A 215 -28.07 -18.94 11.25
CA ASP A 215 -29.48 -19.14 11.56
C ASP A 215 -29.82 -18.66 12.98
N GLY A 216 -30.85 -17.81 13.11
CA GLY A 216 -31.26 -17.16 14.37
C GLY A 216 -31.67 -18.09 15.52
N LYS A 217 -31.71 -19.41 15.28
CA LYS A 217 -32.04 -20.48 16.24
C LYS A 217 -31.20 -20.47 17.52
N GLN A 218 -29.99 -19.89 17.49
CA GLN A 218 -29.15 -19.76 18.70
C GLN A 218 -29.57 -18.58 19.60
N ARG A 219 -30.25 -17.55 19.05
CA ARG A 219 -30.89 -16.48 19.83
C ARG A 219 -32.26 -16.90 20.36
N GLU A 220 -33.07 -17.58 19.56
CA GLU A 220 -34.38 -18.10 20.00
C GLU A 220 -34.25 -19.04 21.21
N LYS A 221 -33.29 -19.97 21.19
CA LYS A 221 -32.98 -20.86 22.33
C LYS A 221 -32.50 -20.15 23.61
N MET A 222 -32.20 -18.85 23.58
CA MET A 222 -31.93 -18.04 24.77
C MET A 222 -33.17 -17.29 25.28
N LEU A 223 -34.17 -17.03 24.43
CA LEU A 223 -35.43 -16.39 24.83
C LEU A 223 -36.31 -17.35 25.64
N ASP A 224 -36.34 -18.63 25.27
CA ASP A 224 -37.07 -19.68 26.03
C ASP A 224 -36.51 -19.95 27.44
N LYS A 225 -35.31 -19.43 27.76
CA LYS A 225 -34.69 -19.55 29.10
C LYS A 225 -34.95 -18.35 30.01
N ILE A 226 -35.72 -17.36 29.58
CA ILE A 226 -36.12 -16.22 30.42
C ILE A 226 -37.23 -16.70 31.37
N PRO A 227 -37.01 -16.69 32.71
CA PRO A 227 -38.09 -17.01 33.65
C PRO A 227 -39.24 -16.02 33.48
N ASN A 228 -40.48 -16.50 33.51
CA ASN A 228 -41.65 -15.65 33.30
C ASN A 228 -41.70 -14.48 34.31
N GLN A 229 -42.39 -13.40 33.94
CA GLN A 229 -42.40 -12.15 34.69
C GLN A 229 -42.86 -12.33 36.15
N ALA A 230 -43.74 -13.30 36.43
CA ALA A 230 -44.18 -13.66 37.77
C ALA A 230 -43.07 -14.35 38.60
N ALA A 231 -42.27 -15.24 37.99
CA ALA A 231 -41.10 -15.86 38.65
C ALA A 231 -39.98 -14.83 38.89
N LEU A 232 -39.83 -13.84 38.01
CA LEU A 232 -38.90 -12.72 38.21
C LEU A 232 -39.34 -11.82 39.37
N GLN A 233 -40.64 -11.45 39.42
CA GLN A 233 -41.22 -10.70 40.53
C GLN A 233 -41.11 -11.46 41.86
N LYS A 234 -41.39 -12.77 41.88
CA LYS A 234 -41.22 -13.60 43.08
C LYS A 234 -39.77 -13.56 43.60
N LYS A 235 -38.78 -13.67 42.71
CA LYS A 235 -37.35 -13.55 43.09
C LYS A 235 -36.99 -12.17 43.64
N ILE A 236 -37.61 -11.09 43.16
CA ILE A 236 -37.41 -9.74 43.69
C ILE A 236 -37.96 -9.65 45.12
N VAL A 237 -39.20 -10.12 45.35
CA VAL A 237 -39.83 -10.13 46.68
C VAL A 237 -39.07 -11.02 47.68
N ASP A 238 -38.59 -12.19 47.25
CA ASP A 238 -37.77 -13.06 48.10
C ASP A 238 -36.42 -12.38 48.46
N MET A 239 -35.77 -11.66 47.52
CA MET A 239 -34.58 -10.84 47.82
C MET A 239 -34.86 -9.66 48.76
N GLU A 240 -35.98 -8.96 48.59
CA GLU A 240 -36.36 -7.86 49.48
C GLU A 240 -36.55 -8.34 50.93
N LYS A 241 -37.14 -9.53 51.10
CA LYS A 241 -37.30 -10.19 52.40
C LYS A 241 -35.95 -10.61 53.01
N GLU A 242 -35.02 -11.07 52.18
CA GLU A 242 -33.66 -11.43 52.60
C GLU A 242 -32.85 -10.19 53.02
N ILE A 243 -32.92 -9.10 52.25
CA ILE A 243 -32.33 -7.79 52.57
C ILE A 243 -32.89 -7.24 53.89
N ALA A 244 -34.20 -7.35 54.12
CA ALA A 244 -34.82 -6.93 55.39
C ALA A 244 -34.32 -7.76 56.58
N SER A 245 -34.15 -9.08 56.41
CA SER A 245 -33.58 -9.97 57.43
C SER A 245 -32.13 -9.61 57.78
N LEU A 246 -31.29 -9.39 56.76
CA LEU A 246 -29.89 -8.97 56.92
C LEU A 246 -29.77 -7.58 57.58
N LYS A 247 -30.71 -6.66 57.30
CA LYS A 247 -30.74 -5.32 57.91
C LYS A 247 -31.08 -5.39 59.40
N ASN A 248 -31.98 -6.29 59.80
CA ASN A 248 -32.29 -6.54 61.21
C ASN A 248 -31.14 -7.23 61.96
N GLN A 249 -30.38 -8.12 61.30
CA GLN A 249 -29.17 -8.72 61.90
C GLN A 249 -28.08 -7.67 62.18
N ARG A 250 -27.95 -6.62 61.37
CA ARG A 250 -27.01 -5.51 61.60
C ARG A 250 -27.44 -4.54 62.71
N ALA A 251 -28.72 -4.50 63.10
CA ALA A 251 -29.20 -3.59 64.14
C ALA A 251 -28.80 -4.00 65.57
N ASN A 252 -28.49 -5.28 65.79
CA ASN A 252 -28.29 -5.86 67.12
C ASN A 252 -26.82 -5.91 67.58
N ASN A 253 -25.86 -5.44 66.78
CA ASN A 253 -24.43 -5.43 67.13
C ASN A 253 -23.75 -4.10 66.79
N ALA A 254 -23.51 -3.30 67.82
CA ALA A 254 -22.57 -2.18 67.91
C ALA A 254 -21.81 -2.36 69.25
N PRO A 255 -20.62 -1.77 69.51
CA PRO A 255 -20.21 -0.43 69.06
C PRO A 255 -18.68 -0.20 68.85
N VAL A 256 -18.26 1.09 68.73
CA VAL A 256 -16.90 1.70 68.92
C VAL A 256 -15.77 1.18 67.98
N ASN A 257 -14.91 1.94 67.26
CA ASN A 257 -14.70 3.37 66.96
C ASN A 257 -13.77 3.47 65.69
N TYR A 258 -13.32 4.60 65.11
CA TYR A 258 -13.43 6.03 65.50
C TYR A 258 -13.49 6.99 64.27
N GLN A 259 -12.95 8.21 64.41
CA GLN A 259 -12.91 9.36 63.49
C GLN A 259 -11.88 9.29 62.35
N GLN A 260 -12.25 9.83 61.17
CA GLN A 260 -11.67 11.11 60.69
C GLN A 260 -12.59 11.85 59.68
N GLN A 261 -12.46 13.17 59.70
CA GLN A 261 -13.23 14.24 59.03
C GLN A 261 -13.51 14.03 57.51
N SER A 262 -14.71 14.32 56.98
CA SER A 262 -15.22 15.66 56.59
C SER A 262 -14.35 16.32 55.48
N ASN A 263 -14.80 16.63 54.26
CA ASN A 263 -16.15 16.86 53.69
C ASN A 263 -16.28 16.38 52.24
N ASN A 264 -17.51 16.07 51.78
CA ASN A 264 -17.99 16.49 50.45
C ASN A 264 -19.51 16.28 50.30
N SER A 265 -20.21 17.32 49.83
CA SER A 265 -21.67 17.35 49.70
C SER A 265 -22.16 16.72 48.39
N THR A 266 -23.10 15.79 48.52
CA THR A 266 -24.24 15.56 47.60
C THR A 266 -24.01 15.58 46.08
N ASN A 267 -24.04 14.38 45.47
CA ASN A 267 -24.53 14.20 44.11
C ASN A 267 -26.05 14.43 44.06
N GLU A 268 -26.57 15.01 42.98
CA GLU A 268 -27.90 14.65 42.44
C GLU A 268 -27.86 14.60 40.91
N PHE A 269 -28.53 13.59 40.34
CA PHE A 269 -28.63 13.35 38.89
C PHE A 269 -30.01 13.72 38.37
N SER A 270 -30.10 14.24 37.15
CA SER A 270 -31.24 13.99 36.26
C SER A 270 -30.88 14.17 34.79
N ARG A 271 -31.52 13.37 33.91
CA ARG A 271 -31.19 13.24 32.48
C ARG A 271 -32.18 14.00 31.58
N GLY A 272 -31.68 14.52 30.47
CA GLY A 272 -32.48 14.95 29.32
C GLY A 272 -31.68 14.91 28.01
N ASN A 273 -32.31 14.45 26.92
CA ASN A 273 -31.83 14.43 25.53
C ASN A 273 -33.05 14.79 24.65
N PRO A 274 -32.96 15.31 23.40
CA PRO A 274 -31.79 15.29 22.50
C PRO A 274 -31.48 16.63 21.73
N LYS A 275 -30.32 16.66 21.03
CA LYS A 275 -29.91 17.36 19.76
C LYS A 275 -30.64 18.63 19.23
N PRO A 276 -30.02 19.43 18.31
CA PRO A 276 -28.59 19.67 18.03
C PRO A 276 -28.25 21.19 17.88
N GLY A 277 -26.99 21.59 18.07
CA GLY A 277 -26.57 22.96 17.73
C GLY A 277 -25.14 23.27 18.13
N ALA A 278 -24.31 23.66 17.17
CA ALA A 278 -22.90 23.95 17.39
C ALA A 278 -22.68 25.21 18.24
N LYS A 279 -21.87 25.10 19.31
CA LYS A 279 -20.84 26.10 19.66
C LYS A 279 -19.60 25.38 20.18
N LEU A 280 -18.45 25.70 19.59
CA LEU A 280 -17.15 25.29 20.12
C LEU A 280 -16.93 26.02 21.44
N VAL A 281 -16.98 25.32 22.57
CA VAL A 281 -16.46 25.84 23.83
C VAL A 281 -14.94 25.74 23.78
N PRO A 282 -14.18 26.83 23.95
CA PRO A 282 -12.74 26.75 24.09
C PRO A 282 -12.44 25.97 25.37
N THR A 283 -12.04 24.71 25.23
CA THR A 283 -11.38 23.99 26.32
C THR A 283 -10.16 24.82 26.73
N GLY A 284 -9.93 24.98 28.03
CA GLY A 284 -8.88 25.85 28.58
C GLY A 284 -7.47 25.56 28.05
N PRO A 285 -6.47 26.39 28.41
CA PRO A 285 -5.11 26.29 27.87
C PRO A 285 -4.63 24.85 27.84
N ARG A 286 -4.19 24.41 26.65
CA ARG A 286 -3.68 23.04 26.41
C ARG A 286 -2.39 22.86 27.19
N ILE A 287 -2.50 22.46 28.45
CA ILE A 287 -1.38 22.01 29.27
C ILE A 287 -0.90 20.65 28.77
N CYS A 288 0.41 20.49 28.67
CA CYS A 288 1.05 19.22 28.40
C CYS A 288 1.10 18.40 29.69
N TYR A 289 0.51 17.21 29.73
CA TYR A 289 0.56 16.34 30.92
C TYR A 289 1.89 15.59 31.10
N TYR A 290 2.90 15.88 30.27
CA TYR A 290 4.27 15.37 30.44
C TYR A 290 5.13 16.41 31.17
N CYS A 291 5.34 17.58 30.56
CA CYS A 291 6.20 18.65 31.08
C CYS A 291 5.46 19.81 31.76
N HIS A 292 4.13 19.74 31.87
CA HIS A 292 3.28 20.78 32.49
C HIS A 292 3.33 22.18 31.88
N ARG A 293 3.93 22.35 30.70
CA ARG A 293 3.91 23.62 29.95
C ARG A 293 2.64 23.76 29.10
N GLU A 294 2.17 24.99 28.95
CA GLU A 294 1.08 25.33 28.03
C GLU A 294 1.53 25.33 26.56
N GLY A 295 0.55 25.30 25.64
CA GLY A 295 0.75 25.52 24.21
C GLY A 295 0.93 24.25 23.37
N HIS A 296 1.02 23.07 23.99
CA HIS A 296 1.11 21.80 23.25
C HIS A 296 0.52 20.62 24.04
N GLY A 297 0.10 19.56 23.34
CA GLY A 297 -0.42 18.34 23.95
C GLY A 297 0.67 17.31 24.24
N THR A 298 0.43 16.44 25.22
CA THR A 298 1.35 15.36 25.66
C THR A 298 1.91 14.52 24.51
N PHE A 299 1.12 14.23 23.48
CA PHE A 299 1.52 13.41 22.33
C PHE A 299 2.60 14.06 21.44
N VAL A 300 2.72 15.39 21.47
CA VAL A 300 3.65 16.18 20.66
C VAL A 300 4.68 16.91 21.54
N CYS A 301 4.88 16.45 22.79
CA CYS A 301 5.80 17.06 23.73
C CYS A 301 7.27 16.79 23.33
N PRO A 302 8.09 17.85 23.11
CA PRO A 302 9.50 17.66 22.75
C PRO A 302 10.34 16.98 23.84
N GLU A 303 9.96 17.11 25.12
CA GLU A 303 10.62 16.43 26.24
C GLU A 303 10.27 14.93 26.21
N ALA A 304 8.97 14.60 26.11
CA ALA A 304 8.51 13.20 26.02
C ALA A 304 9.08 12.44 24.81
N ILE A 305 9.23 13.10 23.65
CA ILE A 305 9.82 12.51 22.45
C ILE A 305 11.31 12.21 22.66
N LYS A 306 12.05 13.07 23.37
CA LYS A 306 13.46 12.83 23.70
C LYS A 306 13.61 11.66 24.66
N ASP A 307 12.78 11.57 25.69
CA ASP A 307 12.88 10.53 26.69
C ASP A 307 12.46 9.15 26.14
N GLU A 308 11.50 9.12 25.19
CA GLU A 308 11.15 7.91 24.41
C GLU A 308 12.30 7.49 23.47
N GLN A 309 12.98 8.45 22.80
CA GLN A 309 14.17 8.18 21.97
C GLN A 309 15.37 7.69 22.79
N GLN A 310 15.60 8.26 23.97
CA GLN A 310 16.66 7.88 24.91
C GLN A 310 16.32 6.61 25.71
N ARG A 311 15.13 6.02 25.50
CA ARG A 311 14.62 4.84 26.22
C ARG A 311 14.56 5.04 27.73
N LEU A 312 14.41 6.28 28.19
CA LEU A 312 14.18 6.64 29.60
C LEU A 312 12.73 6.39 30.01
N VAL A 313 11.80 6.50 29.06
CA VAL A 313 10.40 6.12 29.24
C VAL A 313 9.88 5.32 28.03
N ARG A 314 8.81 4.56 28.25
CA ARG A 314 8.06 3.85 27.21
C ARG A 314 6.58 4.23 27.32
N ARG A 315 5.98 4.69 26.23
CA ARG A 315 4.54 4.97 26.17
C ARG A 315 3.76 3.76 25.66
N VAL A 316 2.65 3.43 26.32
CA VAL A 316 1.68 2.43 25.84
C VAL A 316 0.29 3.05 25.95
N GLY A 317 -0.27 3.49 24.82
CA GLY A 317 -1.53 4.25 24.82
C GLY A 317 -1.37 5.61 25.51
N ASN A 318 -2.09 5.79 26.62
CA ASN A 318 -2.01 6.99 27.46
C ASN A 318 -1.04 6.83 28.66
N ASP A 319 -0.57 5.61 28.92
CA ASP A 319 0.25 5.28 30.08
C ASP A 319 1.74 5.33 29.78
N TRP A 320 2.53 5.68 30.79
CA TRP A 320 3.98 5.82 30.72
C TRP A 320 4.65 4.83 31.67
N PHE A 321 5.75 4.24 31.22
CA PHE A 321 6.49 3.21 31.95
C PHE A 321 7.97 3.56 31.99
N LEU A 322 8.61 3.32 33.14
CA LEU A 322 10.07 3.37 33.28
C LEU A 322 10.73 2.19 32.54
N PRO A 323 12.06 2.21 32.31
CA PRO A 323 12.76 1.14 31.60
C PRO A 323 12.74 -0.19 32.36
N SER A 324 12.52 -0.12 33.69
CA SER A 324 12.26 -1.26 34.58
C SER A 324 10.88 -1.92 34.39
N GLY A 325 10.01 -1.36 33.55
CA GLY A 325 8.64 -1.83 33.35
C GLY A 325 7.62 -1.32 34.38
N GLN A 326 8.04 -0.49 35.34
CA GLN A 326 7.14 0.12 36.32
C GLN A 326 6.32 1.26 35.68
N GLN A 327 4.99 1.22 35.82
CA GLN A 327 4.11 2.30 35.37
C GLN A 327 4.31 3.55 36.23
N ILE A 328 4.42 4.71 35.58
CA ILE A 328 4.41 6.02 36.23
C ILE A 328 2.95 6.39 36.49
N PRO A 329 2.52 6.60 37.75
CA PRO A 329 1.12 6.91 38.05
C PRO A 329 0.67 8.20 37.38
N TRP A 330 -0.44 8.15 36.65
CA TRP A 330 -1.01 9.34 36.01
C TRP A 330 -1.53 10.31 37.08
N ASN A 331 -0.96 11.51 37.13
CA ASN A 331 -1.37 12.59 38.01
C ASN A 331 -1.51 13.89 37.19
N PRO A 332 -2.72 14.47 37.04
CA PRO A 332 -2.89 15.68 36.25
C PRO A 332 -2.19 16.91 36.86
N ASN A 333 -1.81 16.85 38.13
CA ASN A 333 -1.20 17.93 38.91
C ASN A 333 0.32 17.77 39.12
N ARG A 334 1.00 16.86 38.41
CA ARG A 334 2.47 16.76 38.40
C ARG A 334 2.99 16.40 37.00
N PRO A 335 4.15 16.91 36.55
CA PRO A 335 4.83 16.35 35.40
C PRO A 335 5.26 14.90 35.64
N ILE A 336 5.56 14.20 34.55
CA ILE A 336 6.02 12.80 34.53
C ILE A 336 7.52 12.76 34.86
#